data_AF-A0A085WAN9-F1
#
_entry.id   AF-A0A085WAN9-F1
#
_cell.length_a   1.000
_cell.length_b   1.000
_cell.length_c   1.000
_cell.angle_alpha   90.00
_cell.angle_beta   90.00
_cell.angle_gamma   90.00
#
_symmetry.space_group_name_H-M   'P 1'
#
loop_
_entity.id
_entity.type
_entity.pdbx_description
1 polymer ?
#
loop_
_entity_poly.entity_id
_entity_poly.type
_entity_poly.pdbx_seq_one_letter_code
_entity_poly.pdbx_strand_id
1 'polypeptide(L)'
;MSENDTKKPTGDAQPPPPGAPTNSPAAKIGPEPSNPPAGPKADNPPVAHSSTTPPKPPPGPAGGPPKPPPPKNPGFVTCTIDGIEVVAKPGTNMIEAAKSAGVEIPFYCYHPRLSIAANCRICLVEASNAPKLVPACQTPLAEGQVVKTTTAKVKENQRSVMEFLLLNHPVDCSICDQAGECKLQDYYMKYDYRPSRLEGGKALKNKRKVLGPHVVLDQERCIICTRCVRFMNEIPKEPQLGVFGRGSHERIDVFPGNELNSNYSLNTVDVCPVGALLSRDFRFRARAWFLSATPSVCTGCSRGCNIYADWMSQDTYRFRPRENEQINKSWMCDQGRLSYKALNLDRVLSASVGRRATQAPNTVSPALTRVEAAKAAAQQLQPLAGTQQLAVLASPVCSNEDLLAGLSFAKNTLGVSEVYVGGRPQGAADHYLMTADKNPNRKGLEFIAKGLGLTLKPFEDLVSGLNSGKVKGLYAIGTEVPGDAAAFAQAAAKAEVFVAQAMNESSLTAQATVVLPASAHIEDEGSFVQQDGIVQRFRKAYPSKGEALPNWRWVAEISKAMGAAQAWNSARDVFRELASKVAEFASFNWEQSSPPDREKPGINPIPTGADGRPPGYREFGTPRVRGI
;
A
#
# COMPACT_ATOMS: atom_id res chain seq x y z
N MET A 1 42.79 17.36 1.90
CA MET A 1 43.39 16.05 1.56
C MET A 1 43.62 15.29 2.86
N SER A 2 42.77 14.29 3.10
CA SER A 2 43.11 13.07 3.82
C SER A 2 42.39 11.94 3.09
N GLU A 3 43.17 11.07 2.46
CA GLU A 3 42.72 9.97 1.62
C GLU A 3 42.08 8.86 2.45
N ASN A 4 40.78 8.96 2.75
CA ASN A 4 40.01 7.78 3.20
C ASN A 4 38.47 7.86 3.02
N ASP A 5 37.95 8.86 2.31
CA ASP A 5 36.50 9.11 2.21
C ASP A 5 35.81 8.58 0.93
N THR A 6 36.33 7.51 0.32
CA THR A 6 35.79 6.93 -0.92
C THR A 6 35.54 5.43 -0.84
N LYS A 7 34.62 4.99 0.03
CA LYS A 7 33.90 3.72 -0.15
C LYS A 7 32.43 3.83 0.25
N LYS A 8 31.57 4.13 -0.74
CA LYS A 8 30.14 3.78 -0.68
C LYS A 8 30.02 2.26 -0.58
N PRO A 9 29.19 1.68 0.31
CA PRO A 9 28.88 0.26 0.25
C PRO A 9 27.93 0.01 -0.92
N THR A 10 28.42 -0.63 -1.97
CA THR A 10 27.60 -1.29 -2.97
C THR A 10 26.82 -2.42 -2.28
N GLY A 11 25.50 -2.41 -2.45
CA GLY A 11 24.62 -3.39 -1.86
C GLY A 11 24.69 -4.71 -2.60
N ASP A 12 25.64 -5.56 -2.24
CA ASP A 12 25.61 -6.99 -2.54
C ASP A 12 25.42 -7.78 -1.25
N ALA A 13 24.45 -8.70 -1.28
CA ALA A 13 24.18 -9.61 -0.20
C ALA A 13 25.43 -10.50 0.03
N GLN A 14 26.03 -10.42 1.22
CA GLN A 14 27.08 -11.37 1.57
C GLN A 14 26.49 -12.80 1.59
N PRO A 15 27.12 -13.78 0.92
CA PRO A 15 26.82 -15.19 1.15
C PRO A 15 27.24 -15.58 2.58
N PRO A 16 26.55 -16.55 3.21
CA PRO A 16 26.89 -16.98 4.56
C PRO A 16 28.30 -17.61 4.60
N PRO A 17 29.06 -17.41 5.70
CA PRO A 17 30.39 -18.00 5.84
C PRO A 17 30.31 -19.54 5.89
N PRO A 18 31.25 -20.25 5.25
CA PRO A 18 31.31 -21.71 5.32
C PRO A 18 31.93 -22.16 6.65
N GLY A 19 31.27 -23.10 7.32
CA GLY A 19 31.86 -23.86 8.43
C GLY A 19 31.31 -23.51 9.82
N ALA A 20 30.18 -24.13 10.17
CA ALA A 20 29.90 -24.50 11.55
C ALA A 20 29.59 -26.01 11.57
N PRO A 21 30.14 -26.79 12.51
CA PRO A 21 30.16 -28.25 12.44
C PRO A 21 28.76 -28.85 12.58
N THR A 22 28.27 -29.43 11.49
CA THR A 22 27.11 -30.31 11.48
C THR A 22 27.51 -31.66 12.04
N ASN A 23 27.57 -31.82 13.37
CA ASN A 23 27.53 -33.13 14.01
C ASN A 23 27.19 -32.98 15.49
N SER A 24 25.90 -33.06 15.80
CA SER A 24 25.41 -33.57 17.08
C SER A 24 24.21 -34.47 16.77
N PRO A 25 24.20 -35.70 17.29
CA PRO A 25 23.28 -36.74 16.85
C PRO A 25 21.83 -36.37 17.20
N ALA A 26 20.93 -36.73 16.29
CA ALA A 26 19.48 -36.66 16.48
C ALA A 26 19.10 -37.16 17.89
N ALA A 27 18.45 -36.29 18.66
CA ALA A 27 17.84 -36.70 19.92
C ALA A 27 16.88 -37.86 19.63
N LYS A 28 17.14 -39.00 20.28
CA LYS A 28 16.35 -40.22 20.18
C LYS A 28 14.87 -39.90 20.38
N ILE A 29 14.05 -40.48 19.50
CA ILE A 29 12.60 -40.55 19.59
C ILE A 29 12.25 -41.02 21.02
N GLY A 30 11.63 -40.13 21.80
CA GLY A 30 11.03 -40.50 23.09
C GLY A 30 9.85 -41.46 22.85
N PRO A 31 9.52 -42.33 23.82
CA PRO A 31 8.47 -43.33 23.63
C PRO A 31 7.11 -42.66 23.36
N GLU A 32 6.31 -43.31 22.52
CA GLU A 32 4.92 -42.92 22.24
C GLU A 32 4.12 -42.72 23.54
N PRO A 33 3.20 -41.74 23.59
CA PRO A 33 2.34 -41.57 24.76
C PRO A 33 1.39 -42.77 24.86
N SER A 34 1.61 -43.62 25.86
CA SER A 34 0.62 -44.60 26.29
C SER A 34 -0.51 -43.88 27.04
N ASN A 35 -1.75 -44.07 26.58
CA ASN A 35 -2.92 -43.66 27.34
C ASN A 35 -2.95 -44.41 28.69
N PRO A 36 -3.32 -43.74 29.80
CA PRO A 36 -3.51 -44.44 31.07
C PRO A 36 -4.68 -45.43 30.96
N PRO A 37 -4.63 -46.58 31.66
CA PRO A 37 -5.72 -47.54 31.66
C PRO A 37 -6.98 -46.93 32.29
N ALA A 38 -8.15 -47.31 31.76
CA ALA A 38 -9.44 -46.91 32.29
C ALA A 38 -9.56 -47.32 33.78
N GLY A 39 -9.82 -46.35 34.65
CA GLY A 39 -10.12 -46.60 36.06
C GLY A 39 -11.42 -47.41 36.22
N PRO A 40 -11.58 -48.11 37.36
CA PRO A 40 -12.73 -49.00 37.57
C PRO A 40 -14.04 -48.20 37.61
N LYS A 41 -15.08 -48.77 36.99
CA LYS A 41 -16.45 -48.25 37.04
C LYS A 41 -16.94 -48.25 38.49
N ALA A 42 -17.36 -47.09 38.98
CA ALA A 42 -18.09 -47.00 40.24
C ALA A 42 -19.54 -47.43 40.01
N ASP A 43 -19.93 -48.52 40.66
CA ASP A 43 -21.33 -48.95 40.78
C ASP A 43 -22.04 -48.02 41.78
N ASN A 44 -23.10 -47.34 41.32
CA ASN A 44 -23.98 -46.58 42.19
C ASN A 44 -25.01 -47.51 42.86
N PRO A 45 -25.20 -47.45 44.19
CA PRO A 45 -26.22 -48.24 44.88
C PRO A 45 -27.65 -47.69 44.64
N PRO A 46 -28.70 -48.51 44.84
CA PRO A 46 -30.07 -48.15 44.48
C PRO A 46 -30.65 -47.12 45.45
N VAL A 47 -31.35 -46.14 44.89
CA VAL A 47 -32.03 -45.07 45.64
C VAL A 47 -33.35 -45.59 46.19
N ALA A 48 -33.51 -45.56 47.52
CA ALA A 48 -34.76 -45.83 48.19
C ALA A 48 -35.74 -44.65 48.05
N HIS A 49 -36.99 -44.96 47.70
CA HIS A 49 -38.09 -44.00 47.69
C HIS A 49 -38.53 -43.66 49.12
N SER A 50 -38.41 -42.40 49.54
CA SER A 50 -39.19 -41.85 50.65
C SER A 50 -39.98 -40.62 50.20
N SER A 51 -41.29 -40.70 50.35
CA SER A 51 -42.28 -39.66 50.13
C SER A 51 -42.17 -38.55 51.19
N THR A 52 -41.86 -37.32 50.77
CA THR A 52 -42.12 -36.10 51.56
C THR A 52 -42.56 -34.96 50.64
N THR A 53 -43.61 -34.29 51.07
CA THR A 53 -44.40 -33.18 50.48
C THR A 53 -43.55 -32.05 49.86
N PRO A 54 -43.98 -31.38 48.77
CA PRO A 54 -43.16 -30.35 48.11
C PRO A 54 -43.07 -29.06 48.94
N PRO A 55 -41.90 -28.40 49.02
CA PRO A 55 -41.76 -27.09 49.63
C PRO A 55 -42.38 -26.00 48.75
N LYS A 56 -42.95 -24.98 49.41
CA LYS A 56 -43.57 -23.79 48.81
C LYS A 56 -42.58 -23.05 47.88
N PRO A 57 -43.00 -22.58 46.70
CA PRO A 57 -42.10 -21.90 45.78
C PRO A 57 -41.58 -20.58 46.37
N PRO A 58 -40.32 -20.21 46.10
CA PRO A 58 -39.76 -18.94 46.54
C PRO A 58 -40.49 -17.77 45.85
N PRO A 59 -40.55 -16.58 46.49
CA PRO A 59 -41.12 -15.39 45.86
C PRO A 59 -40.35 -15.07 44.57
N GLY A 60 -41.09 -14.83 43.49
CA GLY A 60 -40.52 -14.51 42.18
C GLY A 60 -39.58 -13.31 42.23
N PRO A 61 -38.58 -13.23 41.33
CA PRO A 61 -37.61 -12.16 41.33
C PRO A 61 -38.30 -10.81 41.13
N ALA A 62 -37.94 -9.86 41.99
CA ALA A 62 -38.27 -8.45 41.83
C ALA A 62 -37.88 -7.97 40.41
N GLY A 63 -38.74 -7.11 39.86
CA GLY A 63 -38.64 -6.38 38.59
C GLY A 63 -37.42 -6.65 37.71
N GLY A 64 -37.67 -7.12 36.48
CA GLY A 64 -36.69 -7.05 35.41
C GLY A 64 -36.09 -5.64 35.28
N PRO A 65 -34.88 -5.51 34.71
CA PRO A 65 -34.19 -4.24 34.59
C PRO A 65 -35.12 -3.17 33.99
N PRO A 66 -35.05 -1.91 34.48
CA PRO A 66 -35.94 -0.84 34.01
C PRO A 66 -35.93 -0.79 32.49
N LYS A 67 -37.13 -0.73 31.91
CA LYS A 67 -37.32 -0.61 30.47
C LYS A 67 -36.49 0.60 29.99
N PRO A 68 -35.62 0.44 28.98
CA PRO A 68 -34.78 1.54 28.52
C PRO A 68 -35.67 2.74 28.13
N PRO A 69 -35.21 3.97 28.39
CA PRO A 69 -35.96 5.16 28.01
C PRO A 69 -36.29 5.12 26.51
N PRO A 70 -37.45 5.63 26.09
CA PRO A 70 -37.79 5.69 24.67
C PRO A 70 -36.70 6.50 23.94
N PRO A 71 -36.24 6.05 22.77
CA PRO A 71 -35.10 6.66 22.11
C PRO A 71 -35.40 8.10 21.74
N LYS A 72 -34.47 9.02 22.03
CA LYS A 72 -34.60 10.44 21.69
C LYS A 72 -34.72 10.66 20.18
N ASN A 73 -34.11 9.77 19.39
CA ASN A 73 -34.10 9.76 17.93
C ASN A 73 -34.65 8.42 17.42
N PRO A 74 -35.81 8.37 16.74
CA PRO A 74 -36.37 7.12 16.21
C PRO A 74 -35.38 6.41 15.27
N GLY A 75 -35.08 5.15 15.55
CA GLY A 75 -34.15 4.33 14.75
C GLY A 75 -32.66 4.53 15.07
N PHE A 76 -32.31 5.38 16.02
CA PHE A 76 -30.94 5.62 16.47
C PHE A 76 -30.79 5.42 17.98
N VAL A 77 -29.55 5.28 18.42
CA VAL A 77 -29.16 5.25 19.82
C VAL A 77 -28.46 6.57 20.15
N THR A 78 -28.94 7.25 21.19
CA THR A 78 -28.35 8.48 21.72
C THR A 78 -27.63 8.18 23.03
N CYS A 79 -26.38 8.58 23.14
CA CYS A 79 -25.55 8.38 24.33
C CYS A 79 -24.67 9.61 24.60
N THR A 80 -23.98 9.62 25.73
CA THR A 80 -23.02 10.67 26.07
C THR A 80 -21.63 10.07 26.24
N ILE A 81 -20.64 10.56 25.49
CA ILE A 81 -19.24 10.14 25.57
C ILE A 81 -18.40 11.35 26.01
N ASP A 82 -17.81 11.29 27.22
CA ASP A 82 -17.04 12.39 27.81
C ASP A 82 -17.76 13.76 27.78
N GLY A 83 -19.08 13.74 27.98
CA GLY A 83 -19.94 14.94 27.96
C GLY A 83 -20.45 15.34 26.57
N ILE A 84 -20.01 14.68 25.51
CA ILE A 84 -20.45 14.93 24.12
C ILE A 84 -21.64 14.00 23.81
N GLU A 85 -22.76 14.56 23.35
CA GLU A 85 -23.89 13.76 22.86
C GLU A 85 -23.53 13.13 21.51
N VAL A 86 -23.74 11.82 21.40
CA VAL A 86 -23.41 11.03 20.22
C VAL A 86 -24.64 10.25 19.79
N VAL A 87 -25.00 10.40 18.51
CA VAL A 87 -26.09 9.67 17.85
C VAL A 87 -25.48 8.64 16.91
N ALA A 88 -25.79 7.37 17.13
CA ALA A 88 -25.25 6.26 16.36
C ALA A 88 -26.33 5.27 15.96
N LYS A 89 -26.04 4.44 14.96
CA LYS A 89 -26.94 3.34 14.59
C LYS A 89 -26.94 2.29 15.71
N PRO A 90 -28.08 1.61 15.97
CA PRO A 90 -28.10 0.48 16.88
C PRO A 90 -27.03 -0.56 16.49
N GLY A 91 -26.28 -1.05 17.47
CA GLY A 91 -25.18 -2.00 17.25
C GLY A 91 -23.80 -1.37 16.99
N THR A 92 -23.70 -0.05 16.82
CA THR A 92 -22.38 0.62 16.74
C THR A 92 -21.62 0.44 18.05
N ASN A 93 -20.36 -0.01 17.95
CA ASN A 93 -19.50 -0.20 19.12
C ASN A 93 -19.04 1.13 19.70
N MET A 94 -18.82 1.18 21.01
CA MET A 94 -18.37 2.39 21.72
C MET A 94 -17.12 3.02 21.10
N ILE A 95 -16.18 2.21 20.57
CA ILE A 95 -14.96 2.73 19.93
C ILE A 95 -15.23 3.51 18.64
N GLU A 96 -16.21 3.07 17.85
CA GLU A 96 -16.58 3.72 16.59
C GLU A 96 -17.40 4.98 16.86
N ALA A 97 -18.29 4.93 17.85
CA ALA A 97 -19.05 6.08 18.28
C ALA A 97 -18.16 7.16 18.90
N ALA A 98 -17.21 6.78 19.76
CA ALA A 98 -16.22 7.71 20.30
C ALA A 98 -15.42 8.39 19.17
N LYS A 99 -15.01 7.61 18.16
CA LYS A 99 -14.33 8.17 16.97
C LYS A 99 -15.19 9.19 16.23
N SER A 100 -16.50 8.95 16.07
CA SER A 100 -17.41 9.92 15.44
C SER A 100 -17.57 11.23 16.23
N ALA A 101 -17.33 11.17 17.55
CA ALA A 101 -17.34 12.32 18.45
C ALA A 101 -15.97 13.00 18.61
N GLY A 102 -14.94 12.56 17.87
CA GLY A 102 -13.58 13.06 18.02
C GLY A 102 -12.84 12.59 19.28
N VAL A 103 -13.39 11.61 20.00
CA VAL A 103 -12.80 11.02 21.21
C VAL A 103 -11.94 9.81 20.83
N GLU A 104 -10.64 9.89 21.08
CA GLU A 104 -9.70 8.81 20.79
C GLU A 104 -9.62 7.79 21.93
N ILE A 105 -10.04 6.55 21.67
CA ILE A 105 -9.82 5.41 22.57
C ILE A 105 -8.64 4.58 22.05
N PRO A 106 -7.63 4.22 22.87
CA PRO A 106 -6.50 3.42 22.40
C PRO A 106 -6.89 1.97 22.09
N PHE A 107 -6.21 1.36 21.10
CA PHE A 107 -6.44 -0.04 20.73
C PHE A 107 -5.23 -0.72 20.09
N TYR A 108 -5.03 -2.02 20.33
CA TYR A 108 -4.04 -2.84 19.60
C TYR A 108 -4.64 -3.91 18.72
N CYS A 109 -5.65 -4.66 19.20
CA CYS A 109 -6.22 -5.77 18.43
C CYS A 109 -7.35 -5.31 17.49
N TYR A 110 -8.12 -4.30 17.88
CA TYR A 110 -9.22 -3.79 17.06
C TYR A 110 -8.72 -3.27 15.71
N HIS A 111 -9.40 -3.62 14.63
CA HIS A 111 -9.21 -3.03 13.31
C HIS A 111 -10.60 -2.91 12.68
N PRO A 112 -11.00 -1.76 12.10
CA PRO A 112 -12.39 -1.56 11.62
C PRO A 112 -12.87 -2.57 10.59
N ARG A 113 -11.94 -3.20 9.87
CA ARG A 113 -12.22 -4.17 8.80
C ARG A 113 -11.84 -5.62 9.14
N LEU A 114 -11.63 -5.93 10.42
CA LEU A 114 -11.42 -7.30 10.90
C LEU A 114 -12.40 -7.63 12.02
N SER A 115 -12.66 -8.91 12.26
CA SER A 115 -13.50 -9.37 13.37
C SER A 115 -13.00 -8.87 14.72
N ILE A 116 -13.90 -8.68 15.69
CA ILE A 116 -13.55 -8.13 17.00
C ILE A 116 -12.95 -9.23 17.89
N ALA A 117 -11.71 -9.03 18.35
CA ALA A 117 -11.02 -9.99 19.22
C ALA A 117 -11.05 -9.65 20.72
N ALA A 118 -11.07 -8.35 21.07
CA ALA A 118 -11.05 -7.84 22.44
C ALA A 118 -9.95 -8.40 23.39
N ASN A 119 -8.85 -8.97 22.85
CA ASN A 119 -7.83 -9.64 23.68
C ASN A 119 -6.79 -8.69 24.29
N CYS A 120 -6.54 -7.52 23.70
CA CYS A 120 -5.49 -6.60 24.17
C CYS A 120 -5.88 -5.72 25.36
N ARG A 121 -7.18 -5.56 25.65
CA ARG A 121 -7.73 -4.82 26.80
C ARG A 121 -7.31 -3.36 27.02
N ILE A 122 -6.54 -2.73 26.12
CA ILE A 122 -6.18 -1.30 26.27
C ILE A 122 -7.36 -0.35 26.07
N CYS A 123 -8.39 -0.77 25.33
CA CYS A 123 -9.59 0.03 25.01
C CYS A 123 -10.70 -0.02 26.09
N LEU A 124 -10.38 -0.42 27.32
CA LEU A 124 -11.40 -0.54 28.37
C LEU A 124 -11.85 0.86 28.82
N VAL A 125 -13.17 1.07 28.87
CA VAL A 125 -13.81 2.34 29.25
C VAL A 125 -14.83 2.13 30.37
N GLU A 126 -15.19 3.19 31.06
CA GLU A 126 -16.23 3.17 32.07
C GLU A 126 -17.58 3.45 31.43
N ALA A 127 -18.56 2.59 31.67
CA ALA A 127 -19.91 2.71 31.13
C ALA A 127 -20.93 2.70 32.28
N SER A 128 -21.94 3.57 32.23
CA SER A 128 -22.90 3.76 33.32
C SER A 128 -23.70 2.51 33.70
N ASN A 129 -23.84 1.54 32.80
CA ASN A 129 -24.57 0.30 33.00
C ASN A 129 -23.67 -0.90 33.37
N ALA A 130 -22.38 -0.68 33.66
CA ALA A 130 -21.45 -1.75 33.99
C ALA A 130 -20.58 -1.39 35.22
N PRO A 131 -20.46 -2.27 36.24
CA PRO A 131 -19.65 -1.99 37.43
C PRO A 131 -18.12 -2.10 37.15
N LYS A 132 -17.74 -2.86 36.12
CA LYS A 132 -16.36 -3.03 35.67
C LYS A 132 -16.14 -2.26 34.37
N LEU A 133 -14.88 -1.96 34.06
CA LEU A 133 -14.56 -1.39 32.75
C LEU A 133 -14.92 -2.40 31.65
N VAL A 134 -15.45 -1.91 30.54
CA VAL A 134 -15.93 -2.72 29.41
C VAL A 134 -15.10 -2.46 28.16
N PRO A 135 -14.88 -3.46 27.28
CA PRO A 135 -14.09 -3.29 26.07
C PRO A 135 -14.86 -2.44 25.06
N ALA A 136 -14.39 -1.22 24.81
CA ALA A 136 -15.05 -0.31 23.87
C ALA A 136 -15.12 -0.86 22.43
N CYS A 137 -14.16 -1.73 22.05
CA CYS A 137 -14.15 -2.34 20.71
C CYS A 137 -15.22 -3.42 20.49
N GLN A 138 -15.83 -3.95 21.56
CA GLN A 138 -16.80 -5.05 21.49
C GLN A 138 -18.17 -4.65 22.02
N THR A 139 -18.23 -3.66 22.90
CA THR A 139 -19.47 -3.28 23.59
C THR A 139 -20.26 -2.31 22.72
N PRO A 140 -21.48 -2.65 22.28
CA PRO A 140 -22.36 -1.73 21.57
C PRO A 140 -22.85 -0.60 22.49
N LEU A 141 -23.17 0.55 21.90
CA LEU A 141 -23.86 1.61 22.62
C LEU A 141 -25.31 1.24 22.95
N ALA A 142 -25.76 1.69 24.12
CA ALA A 142 -27.14 1.62 24.57
C ALA A 142 -27.73 3.04 24.75
N GLU A 143 -29.07 3.15 24.66
CA GLU A 143 -29.78 4.43 24.79
C GLU A 143 -29.56 5.04 26.19
N GLY A 144 -29.27 6.34 26.24
CA GLY A 144 -29.02 7.07 27.47
C GLY A 144 -27.73 6.66 28.20
N GLN A 145 -26.89 5.82 27.59
CA GLN A 145 -25.65 5.35 28.22
C GLN A 145 -24.64 6.49 28.32
N VAL A 146 -23.93 6.55 29.46
CA VAL A 146 -22.83 7.50 29.66
C VAL A 146 -21.53 6.71 29.65
N VAL A 147 -20.63 7.07 28.74
CA VAL A 147 -19.30 6.48 28.58
C VAL A 147 -18.25 7.52 28.97
N LYS A 148 -17.32 7.14 29.84
CA LYS A 148 -16.19 8.00 30.24
C LYS A 148 -14.88 7.31 29.84
N THR A 149 -14.03 8.02 29.10
CA THR A 149 -12.77 7.47 28.57
C THR A 149 -11.51 7.95 29.31
N THR A 150 -11.66 8.91 30.22
CA THR A 150 -10.54 9.61 30.86
C THR A 150 -10.49 9.51 32.39
N THR A 151 -11.35 8.68 33.00
CA THR A 151 -11.40 8.49 34.47
C THR A 151 -10.09 7.90 35.00
N ALA A 152 -9.83 8.08 36.31
CA ALA A 152 -8.64 7.53 36.95
C ALA A 152 -8.54 6.00 36.76
N LYS A 153 -9.67 5.29 36.82
CA LYS A 153 -9.77 3.84 36.61
C LYS A 153 -9.39 3.45 35.18
N VAL A 154 -9.83 4.22 34.17
CA VAL A 154 -9.48 3.98 32.76
C VAL A 154 -7.99 4.23 32.50
N LYS A 155 -7.46 5.35 33.02
CA LYS A 155 -6.03 5.68 32.89
C LYS A 155 -5.14 4.63 33.57
N GLU A 156 -5.54 4.15 34.74
CA GLU A 156 -4.79 3.09 35.42
C GLU A 156 -4.84 1.77 34.66
N ASN A 157 -5.99 1.40 34.08
CA ASN A 157 -6.06 0.24 33.21
C ASN A 157 -5.13 0.35 31.99
N GLN A 158 -5.08 1.51 31.33
CA GLN A 158 -4.18 1.73 30.20
C GLN A 158 -2.73 1.49 30.61
N ARG A 159 -2.30 1.98 31.77
CA ARG A 159 -0.96 1.73 32.34
C ARG A 159 -0.72 0.26 32.63
N SER A 160 -1.62 -0.41 33.35
CA SER A 160 -1.46 -1.83 33.68
C SER A 160 -1.34 -2.68 32.42
N VAL A 161 -2.16 -2.41 31.39
CA VAL A 161 -2.06 -3.12 30.12
C VAL A 161 -0.72 -2.85 29.43
N MET A 162 -0.24 -1.61 29.41
CA MET A 162 1.08 -1.29 28.85
C MET A 162 2.20 -2.04 29.56
N GLU A 163 2.17 -2.11 30.88
CA GLU A 163 3.14 -2.87 31.66
C GLU A 163 3.11 -4.37 31.33
N PHE A 164 1.93 -5.00 31.25
CA PHE A 164 1.81 -6.41 30.85
C PHE A 164 2.31 -6.67 29.42
N LEU A 165 2.04 -5.75 28.49
CA LEU A 165 2.54 -5.87 27.12
C LEU A 165 4.07 -5.74 27.05
N LEU A 166 4.65 -4.87 27.88
CA LEU A 166 6.09 -4.64 27.93
C LEU A 166 6.84 -5.67 28.78
N LEU A 167 6.13 -6.49 29.57
CA LEU A 167 6.71 -7.52 30.44
C LEU A 167 7.72 -8.40 29.68
N ASN A 168 7.28 -9.04 28.60
CA ASN A 168 8.13 -9.91 27.76
C ASN A 168 8.56 -9.26 26.43
N HIS A 169 8.18 -8.00 26.17
CA HIS A 169 8.62 -7.31 24.96
C HIS A 169 10.10 -6.89 25.06
N PRO A 170 10.93 -7.16 24.04
CA PRO A 170 12.37 -6.89 24.08
C PRO A 170 12.66 -5.39 23.94
N VAL A 171 13.82 -4.96 24.44
CA VAL A 171 14.33 -3.58 24.29
C VAL A 171 15.02 -3.42 22.93
N ASP A 172 14.29 -3.76 21.86
CA ASP A 172 14.80 -3.77 20.49
C ASP A 172 14.58 -2.42 19.77
N CYS A 173 14.05 -1.39 20.43
CA CYS A 173 13.58 -0.15 19.79
C CYS A 173 14.65 0.56 18.93
N SER A 174 15.94 0.45 19.26
CA SER A 174 17.03 1.03 18.47
C SER A 174 17.23 0.34 17.12
N ILE A 175 17.04 -0.99 17.09
CA ILE A 175 17.22 -1.82 15.90
C ILE A 175 15.92 -2.07 15.16
N CYS A 176 14.76 -2.01 15.84
CA CYS A 176 13.45 -2.31 15.28
C CYS A 176 13.05 -1.34 14.17
N ASP A 177 12.60 -1.87 13.03
CA ASP A 177 12.21 -1.06 11.88
C ASP A 177 10.92 -0.27 12.09
N GLN A 178 10.01 -0.79 12.91
CA GLN A 178 8.78 -0.10 13.27
C GLN A 178 9.05 1.11 14.19
N ALA A 179 10.27 1.28 14.72
CA ALA A 179 10.60 2.43 15.55
C ALA A 179 10.28 3.72 14.79
N GLY A 180 9.55 4.63 15.44
CA GLY A 180 9.08 5.86 14.81
C GLY A 180 7.65 5.79 14.26
N GLU A 181 7.15 4.58 13.98
CA GLU A 181 5.78 4.31 13.53
C GLU A 181 5.10 3.19 14.34
N CYS A 182 5.67 2.87 15.52
CA CYS A 182 5.23 1.79 16.41
C CYS A 182 4.17 2.28 17.40
N LYS A 183 2.99 1.66 17.36
CA LYS A 183 1.88 2.01 18.26
C LYS A 183 2.20 1.72 19.72
N LEU A 184 2.95 0.65 19.98
CA LEU A 184 3.39 0.30 21.34
C LEU A 184 4.32 1.36 21.92
N GLN A 185 5.22 1.91 21.09
CA GLN A 185 6.08 3.01 21.50
C GLN A 185 5.28 4.29 21.78
N ASP A 186 4.36 4.66 20.88
CA ASP A 186 3.53 5.86 21.02
C ASP A 186 2.67 5.80 22.30
N TYR A 187 2.06 4.64 22.55
CA TYR A 187 1.18 4.45 23.70
C TYR A 187 1.94 4.33 25.02
N TYR A 188 3.16 3.79 25.02
CA TYR A 188 4.03 3.88 26.19
C TYR A 188 4.30 5.34 26.55
N MET A 189 4.66 6.17 25.56
CA MET A 189 4.94 7.60 25.80
C MET A 189 3.69 8.38 26.24
N LYS A 190 2.51 8.00 25.74
CA LYS A 190 1.25 8.70 26.03
C LYS A 190 0.59 8.29 27.35
N TYR A 191 0.59 7.00 27.68
CA TYR A 191 -0.25 6.45 28.76
C TYR A 191 0.52 5.95 29.99
N ASP A 192 1.75 5.44 29.82
CA ASP A 192 2.51 4.81 30.91
C ASP A 192 3.65 5.69 31.41
N TYR A 193 4.65 5.98 30.56
CA TYR A 193 5.82 6.84 30.82
C TYR A 193 6.44 6.68 32.23
N ARG A 194 6.58 5.42 32.69
CA ARG A 194 7.14 5.06 34.00
C ARG A 194 8.28 4.05 33.88
N PRO A 195 9.23 4.04 34.85
CA PRO A 195 10.25 3.00 34.92
C PRO A 195 9.64 1.60 35.05
N SER A 196 10.29 0.61 34.44
CA SER A 196 9.92 -0.78 34.57
C SER A 196 10.06 -1.26 36.02
N ARG A 197 9.06 -2.00 36.52
CA ARG A 197 9.11 -2.71 37.80
C ARG A 197 9.54 -4.18 37.66
N LEU A 198 9.78 -4.63 36.43
CA LEU A 198 10.21 -6.01 36.17
C LEU A 198 11.58 -6.28 36.79
N GLU A 199 11.61 -7.25 37.67
CA GLU A 199 12.84 -7.87 38.17
C GLU A 199 13.07 -9.18 37.40
N GLY A 200 14.28 -9.35 36.82
CA GLY A 200 14.66 -10.57 36.10
C GLY A 200 14.60 -10.49 34.57
N GLY A 201 14.69 -11.66 33.93
CA GLY A 201 14.80 -11.81 32.47
C GLY A 201 13.46 -11.80 31.73
N LYS A 202 13.50 -11.49 30.44
CA LYS A 202 12.34 -11.57 29.52
C LYS A 202 12.30 -12.92 28.81
N ALA A 203 11.11 -13.36 28.43
CA ALA A 203 10.96 -14.58 27.63
C ALA A 203 11.64 -14.44 26.25
N LEU A 204 12.52 -15.37 25.92
CA LEU A 204 13.22 -15.42 24.64
C LEU A 204 12.42 -16.24 23.62
N LYS A 205 12.39 -15.77 22.37
CA LYS A 205 11.73 -16.40 21.21
C LYS A 205 12.55 -16.18 19.95
N ASN A 206 12.14 -16.76 18.83
CA ASN A 206 12.91 -16.63 17.60
C ASN A 206 12.94 -15.19 17.09
N LYS A 207 14.13 -14.70 16.73
CA LYS A 207 14.32 -13.46 15.97
C LYS A 207 14.59 -13.77 14.50
N ARG A 208 14.21 -12.85 13.62
CA ARG A 208 14.46 -12.93 12.17
C ARG A 208 14.01 -14.24 11.52
N LYS A 209 12.88 -14.81 11.96
CA LYS A 209 12.32 -16.01 11.33
C LYS A 209 11.70 -15.63 9.98
N VAL A 210 12.24 -16.16 8.89
CA VAL A 210 11.66 -15.97 7.55
C VAL A 210 10.37 -16.79 7.49
N LEU A 211 9.23 -16.13 7.26
CA LEU A 211 7.94 -16.82 7.13
C LEU A 211 7.61 -17.18 5.69
N GLY A 212 8.21 -16.50 4.73
CA GLY A 212 7.95 -16.68 3.30
C GLY A 212 8.76 -15.69 2.46
N PRO A 213 8.42 -15.48 1.18
CA PRO A 213 9.22 -14.66 0.26
C PRO A 213 9.30 -13.19 0.67
N HIS A 214 8.29 -12.66 1.36
CA HIS A 214 8.15 -11.22 1.60
C HIS A 214 8.20 -10.79 3.07
N VAL A 215 7.89 -11.69 4.02
CA VAL A 215 7.71 -11.33 5.43
C VAL A 215 8.72 -12.05 6.34
N VAL A 216 9.26 -11.31 7.29
CA VAL A 216 10.11 -11.82 8.38
C VAL A 216 9.44 -11.52 9.73
N LEU A 217 9.54 -12.47 10.65
CA LEU A 217 8.94 -12.44 11.98
C LEU A 217 10.01 -12.37 13.07
N ASP A 218 9.95 -11.33 13.88
CA ASP A 218 10.65 -11.19 15.16
C ASP A 218 9.64 -11.54 16.29
N GLN A 219 9.59 -12.81 16.73
CA GLN A 219 8.54 -13.35 17.61
C GLN A 219 8.51 -12.68 18.99
N GLU A 220 9.66 -12.28 19.52
CA GLU A 220 9.76 -11.60 20.82
C GLU A 220 9.03 -10.26 20.84
N ARG A 221 8.94 -9.58 19.68
CA ARG A 221 8.26 -8.28 19.58
C ARG A 221 6.75 -8.42 19.48
N CYS A 222 6.22 -9.63 19.25
CA CYS A 222 4.80 -9.85 19.05
C CYS A 222 4.01 -9.72 20.36
N ILE A 223 2.94 -8.93 20.34
CA ILE A 223 2.03 -8.73 21.48
C ILE A 223 0.75 -9.60 21.40
N ILE A 224 0.73 -10.61 20.54
CA ILE A 224 -0.38 -11.59 20.38
C ILE A 224 -1.75 -10.91 20.17
N CYS A 225 -1.79 -9.77 19.45
CA CYS A 225 -3.04 -9.06 19.14
C CYS A 225 -3.93 -9.78 18.09
N THR A 226 -3.42 -10.88 17.52
CA THR A 226 -4.05 -11.76 16.52
C THR A 226 -4.57 -11.07 15.23
N ARG A 227 -4.17 -9.83 14.96
CA ARG A 227 -4.58 -9.10 13.74
C ARG A 227 -4.12 -9.79 12.46
N CYS A 228 -2.87 -10.25 12.41
CA CYS A 228 -2.33 -10.94 11.24
C CYS A 228 -3.04 -12.27 10.96
N VAL A 229 -3.34 -13.04 12.00
CA VAL A 229 -4.10 -14.30 11.90
C VAL A 229 -5.51 -14.03 11.37
N ARG A 230 -6.24 -13.10 11.99
CA ARG A 230 -7.58 -12.69 11.54
C ARG A 230 -7.56 -12.15 10.11
N PHE A 231 -6.59 -11.31 9.78
CA PHE A 231 -6.42 -10.81 8.42
C PHE A 231 -6.33 -11.97 7.44
N MET A 232 -5.38 -12.90 7.62
CA MET A 232 -5.17 -14.03 6.72
C MET A 232 -6.41 -14.92 6.59
N ASN A 233 -7.14 -15.14 7.68
CA ASN A 233 -8.36 -15.96 7.70
C ASN A 233 -9.55 -15.28 7.00
N GLU A 234 -9.70 -13.96 7.15
CA GLU A 234 -10.93 -13.24 6.80
C GLU A 234 -10.85 -12.53 5.44
N ILE A 235 -9.68 -11.98 5.09
CA ILE A 235 -9.53 -11.11 3.92
C ILE A 235 -9.10 -11.90 2.67
N PRO A 236 -7.88 -12.46 2.57
CA PRO A 236 -7.53 -13.36 1.48
C PRO A 236 -8.17 -14.75 1.62
N LYS A 237 -8.72 -15.11 2.80
CA LYS A 237 -9.25 -16.46 3.09
C LYS A 237 -8.21 -17.57 2.94
N GLU A 238 -6.97 -17.25 3.32
CA GLU A 238 -5.80 -18.13 3.24
C GLU A 238 -5.19 -18.25 4.65
N PRO A 239 -5.66 -19.18 5.51
CA PRO A 239 -5.29 -19.24 6.93
C PRO A 239 -3.87 -19.77 7.17
N GLN A 240 -2.86 -19.04 6.68
CA GLN A 240 -1.45 -19.42 6.72
C GLN A 240 -0.77 -19.12 8.07
N LEU A 241 -1.37 -18.25 8.89
CA LEU A 241 -0.86 -17.88 10.22
C LEU A 241 -1.75 -18.43 11.33
N GLY A 242 -1.14 -18.89 12.41
CA GLY A 242 -1.84 -19.39 13.60
C GLY A 242 -1.22 -18.91 14.91
N VAL A 243 -1.93 -19.16 16.01
CA VAL A 243 -1.42 -19.03 17.38
C VAL A 243 -1.06 -20.45 17.87
N PHE A 244 0.20 -20.65 18.26
CA PHE A 244 0.68 -21.93 18.78
C PHE A 244 1.14 -21.78 20.22
N GLY A 245 0.93 -22.82 21.04
CA GLY A 245 1.22 -22.78 22.48
C GLY A 245 0.03 -22.24 23.29
N ARG A 246 0.28 -21.96 24.58
CA ARG A 246 -0.74 -21.47 25.52
C ARG A 246 -0.10 -20.55 26.57
N GLY A 247 -0.83 -19.50 26.97
CA GLY A 247 -0.38 -18.57 28.00
C GLY A 247 0.86 -17.77 27.55
N SER A 248 1.86 -17.60 28.42
CA SER A 248 3.08 -16.85 28.09
C SER A 248 3.92 -17.47 26.95
N HIS A 249 3.71 -18.75 26.65
CA HIS A 249 4.40 -19.49 25.58
C HIS A 249 3.71 -19.37 24.22
N GLU A 250 2.61 -18.61 24.12
CA GLU A 250 1.95 -18.34 22.85
C GLU A 250 2.88 -17.65 21.86
N ARG A 251 2.82 -18.10 20.61
CA ARG A 251 3.56 -17.53 19.49
C ARG A 251 2.69 -17.50 18.24
N ILE A 252 2.80 -16.40 17.50
CA ILE A 252 2.33 -16.36 16.12
C ILE A 252 3.36 -17.08 15.25
N ASP A 253 2.89 -17.95 14.37
CA ASP A 253 3.77 -18.63 13.42
C ASP A 253 2.99 -19.17 12.21
N VAL A 254 3.71 -19.73 11.25
CA VAL A 254 3.18 -20.66 10.24
C VAL A 254 3.22 -22.09 10.79
N PHE A 255 2.33 -22.97 10.33
CA PHE A 255 2.42 -24.39 10.66
C PHE A 255 3.70 -25.00 10.06
N PRO A 256 4.38 -25.95 10.73
CA PRO A 256 5.60 -26.56 10.19
C PRO A 256 5.42 -27.11 8.77
N GLY A 257 6.35 -26.76 7.87
CA GLY A 257 6.29 -27.14 6.46
C GLY A 257 5.51 -26.17 5.56
N ASN A 258 4.82 -25.17 6.12
CA ASN A 258 4.11 -24.14 5.37
C ASN A 258 4.86 -22.81 5.34
N GLU A 259 4.48 -21.95 4.40
CA GLU A 259 5.01 -20.59 4.25
C GLU A 259 3.87 -19.56 4.17
N LEU A 260 4.18 -18.33 4.56
CA LEU A 260 3.35 -17.15 4.32
C LEU A 260 3.68 -16.59 2.92
N ASN A 261 3.10 -17.22 1.90
CA ASN A 261 3.33 -16.91 0.47
C ASN A 261 2.08 -16.40 -0.27
N SER A 262 1.07 -15.94 0.48
CA SER A 262 -0.12 -15.28 -0.07
C SER A 262 0.21 -14.04 -0.91
N ASN A 263 -0.64 -13.74 -1.90
CA ASN A 263 -0.64 -12.48 -2.65
C ASN A 263 -0.93 -11.23 -1.79
N TYR A 264 -1.27 -11.41 -0.51
CA TYR A 264 -1.60 -10.34 0.42
C TYR A 264 -0.75 -10.35 1.69
N SER A 265 0.35 -11.11 1.70
CA SER A 265 1.18 -11.32 2.89
C SER A 265 1.72 -10.03 3.50
N LEU A 266 2.04 -9.02 2.69
CA LEU A 266 2.61 -7.76 3.20
C LEU A 266 1.59 -6.88 3.91
N ASN A 267 0.27 -7.10 3.75
CA ASN A 267 -0.72 -6.43 4.61
C ASN A 267 -0.59 -6.88 6.07
N THR A 268 0.00 -8.06 6.33
CA THR A 268 0.28 -8.50 7.71
C THR A 268 1.35 -7.64 8.39
N VAL A 269 2.23 -7.00 7.61
CA VAL A 269 3.20 -6.01 8.10
C VAL A 269 2.46 -4.74 8.51
N ASP A 270 1.57 -4.24 7.66
CA ASP A 270 0.87 -3.00 7.93
C ASP A 270 -0.13 -3.12 9.09
N VAL A 271 -0.81 -4.28 9.21
CA VAL A 271 -1.79 -4.52 10.28
C VAL A 271 -1.11 -4.72 11.64
N CYS A 272 0.18 -5.07 11.65
CA CYS A 272 0.94 -5.31 12.86
C CYS A 272 1.16 -4.00 13.63
N PRO A 273 0.65 -3.84 14.86
CA PRO A 273 0.82 -2.59 15.61
C PRO A 273 2.23 -2.42 16.21
N VAL A 274 3.10 -3.41 16.01
CA VAL A 274 4.46 -3.53 16.56
C VAL A 274 5.38 -4.06 15.46
N GLY A 275 6.71 -3.95 15.64
CA GLY A 275 7.67 -4.43 14.64
C GLY A 275 7.94 -5.93 14.68
N ALA A 276 6.89 -6.75 14.84
CA ALA A 276 7.00 -8.20 14.85
C ALA A 276 7.00 -8.78 13.43
N LEU A 277 6.03 -8.40 12.59
CA LEU A 277 5.99 -8.76 11.18
C LEU A 277 6.54 -7.59 10.36
N LEU A 278 7.60 -7.84 9.60
CA LEU A 278 8.31 -6.81 8.84
C LEU A 278 8.48 -7.25 7.39
N SER A 279 8.48 -6.28 6.47
CA SER A 279 8.82 -6.52 5.06
C SER A 279 10.30 -6.88 4.94
N ARG A 280 10.61 -8.00 4.29
CA ARG A 280 11.99 -8.41 3.99
C ARG A 280 12.73 -7.40 3.12
N ASP A 281 12.01 -6.71 2.24
CA ASP A 281 12.58 -5.77 1.29
C ASP A 281 12.99 -4.45 1.96
N PHE A 282 12.11 -3.93 2.82
CA PHE A 282 12.28 -2.64 3.50
C PHE A 282 13.13 -2.75 4.77
N ARG A 283 13.22 -3.93 5.39
CA ARG A 283 13.89 -4.14 6.69
C ARG A 283 15.31 -3.54 6.68
N PHE A 284 15.55 -2.59 7.57
CA PHE A 284 16.82 -1.86 7.75
C PHE A 284 17.26 -1.00 6.57
N ARG A 285 16.37 -0.68 5.61
CA ARG A 285 16.68 0.22 4.49
C ARG A 285 16.58 1.70 4.84
N ALA A 286 15.59 2.06 5.66
CA ALA A 286 15.36 3.43 6.11
C ALA A 286 14.60 3.41 7.45
N ARG A 287 14.56 4.56 8.14
CA ARG A 287 13.69 4.78 9.30
C ARG A 287 12.49 5.62 8.89
N ALA A 288 11.34 5.38 9.51
CA ALA A 288 10.09 6.06 9.17
C ALA A 288 10.21 7.60 9.22
N TRP A 289 11.03 8.16 10.11
CA TRP A 289 11.22 9.61 10.23
C TRP A 289 12.08 10.25 9.13
N PHE A 290 12.79 9.47 8.33
CA PHE A 290 13.54 9.97 7.16
C PHE A 290 12.71 9.97 5.88
N LEU A 291 11.57 9.27 5.87
CA LEU A 291 10.72 9.13 4.71
C LEU A 291 9.64 10.21 4.71
N SER A 292 9.42 10.80 3.54
CA SER A 292 8.20 11.53 3.23
C SER A 292 7.19 10.57 2.61
N ALA A 293 5.90 10.83 2.74
CA ALA A 293 4.89 10.00 2.08
C ALA A 293 3.86 10.80 1.31
N THR A 294 3.69 10.44 0.04
CA THR A 294 2.83 11.16 -0.90
C THR A 294 1.62 10.31 -1.26
N PRO A 295 0.38 10.85 -1.19
CA PRO A 295 -0.81 10.16 -1.67
C PRO A 295 -0.71 9.91 -3.18
N SER A 296 -0.80 8.64 -3.58
CA SER A 296 -0.69 8.22 -4.98
C SER A 296 -1.62 7.03 -5.29
N VAL A 297 -1.46 6.45 -6.48
CA VAL A 297 -2.22 5.32 -7.02
C VAL A 297 -1.22 4.25 -7.48
N CYS A 298 -1.48 2.99 -7.10
CA CYS A 298 -0.66 1.86 -7.53
C CYS A 298 -0.80 1.61 -9.03
N THR A 299 0.33 1.46 -9.72
CA THR A 299 0.37 1.18 -11.17
C THR A 299 0.49 -0.31 -11.51
N GLY A 300 0.27 -1.21 -10.56
CA GLY A 300 0.48 -2.65 -10.74
C GLY A 300 -0.60 -3.36 -11.57
N CYS A 301 -1.84 -2.86 -11.57
CA CYS A 301 -2.94 -3.39 -12.38
C CYS A 301 -4.09 -2.37 -12.50
N SER A 302 -5.08 -2.68 -13.33
CA SER A 302 -6.24 -1.82 -13.61
C SER A 302 -7.14 -1.56 -12.41
N ARG A 303 -6.95 -2.25 -11.27
CA ARG A 303 -7.63 -1.90 -10.01
C ARG A 303 -7.24 -0.52 -9.50
N GLY A 304 -5.98 -0.11 -9.70
CA GLY A 304 -5.48 1.19 -9.25
C GLY A 304 -5.66 1.44 -7.76
N CYS A 305 -5.20 0.54 -6.89
CA CYS A 305 -5.34 0.70 -5.43
C CYS A 305 -4.71 2.02 -4.94
N ASN A 306 -5.37 2.72 -4.02
CA ASN A 306 -4.82 3.93 -3.42
C ASN A 306 -3.67 3.60 -2.47
N ILE A 307 -2.60 4.37 -2.56
CA ILE A 307 -1.38 4.15 -1.79
C ILE A 307 -0.85 5.46 -1.18
N TYR A 308 0.00 5.29 -0.17
CA TYR A 308 1.07 6.21 0.14
C TYR A 308 2.36 5.66 -0.46
N ALA A 309 3.05 6.50 -1.24
CA ALA A 309 4.41 6.22 -1.68
C ALA A 309 5.38 6.83 -0.68
N ASP A 310 6.13 6.00 0.04
CA ASP A 310 7.15 6.46 0.97
C ASP A 310 8.48 6.61 0.23
N TRP A 311 9.08 7.78 0.32
CA TRP A 311 10.26 8.15 -0.45
C TRP A 311 11.23 9.00 0.36
N MET A 312 12.50 9.01 -0.08
CA MET A 312 13.54 9.89 0.43
C MET A 312 14.43 10.30 -0.74
N SER A 313 14.76 11.59 -0.82
CA SER A 313 15.47 12.17 -1.96
C SER A 313 14.71 11.95 -3.28
N GLN A 314 15.22 11.12 -4.20
CA GLN A 314 14.52 10.79 -5.45
C GLN A 314 14.21 9.29 -5.55
N ASP A 315 14.28 8.54 -4.46
CA ASP A 315 14.03 7.11 -4.46
C ASP A 315 12.78 6.74 -3.67
N THR A 316 11.94 5.91 -4.28
CA THR A 316 10.79 5.30 -3.60
C THR A 316 11.26 4.08 -2.81
N TYR A 317 10.93 4.01 -1.52
CA TYR A 317 11.37 2.93 -0.63
C TYR A 317 10.30 1.85 -0.42
N ARG A 318 9.02 2.22 -0.37
CA ARG A 318 7.91 1.27 -0.23
C ARG A 318 6.58 1.90 -0.59
N PHE A 319 5.62 1.05 -0.93
CA PHE A 319 4.21 1.41 -0.99
C PHE A 319 3.45 0.88 0.22
N ARG A 320 2.59 1.73 0.79
CA ARG A 320 1.63 1.39 1.84
C ARG A 320 0.21 1.62 1.33
N PRO A 321 -0.78 0.81 1.71
CA PRO A 321 -2.14 1.04 1.29
C PRO A 321 -2.69 2.31 1.94
N ARG A 322 -3.43 3.10 1.15
CA ARG A 322 -4.22 4.23 1.63
C ARG A 322 -5.69 3.84 1.57
N GLU A 323 -6.48 4.27 2.56
CA GLU A 323 -7.89 3.90 2.56
C GLU A 323 -8.66 4.53 1.41
N ASN A 324 -9.48 3.71 0.77
CA ASN A 324 -10.51 4.13 -0.17
C ASN A 324 -11.64 3.10 -0.17
N GLU A 325 -12.80 3.47 0.37
CA GLU A 325 -13.97 2.58 0.48
C GLU A 325 -14.47 2.05 -0.87
N GLN A 326 -14.25 2.79 -1.96
CA GLN A 326 -14.74 2.42 -3.28
C GLN A 326 -13.82 1.43 -4.00
N ILE A 327 -12.54 1.32 -3.62
CA ILE A 327 -11.53 0.59 -4.42
C ILE A 327 -10.87 -0.52 -3.61
N ASN A 328 -10.02 -0.16 -2.66
CA ASN A 328 -9.13 -1.11 -1.98
C ASN A 328 -9.36 -1.22 -0.47
N LYS A 329 -10.32 -0.45 0.07
CA LYS A 329 -10.67 -0.39 1.49
C LYS A 329 -9.46 -0.05 2.36
N SER A 330 -8.72 -1.04 2.85
CA SER A 330 -7.49 -0.90 3.67
C SER A 330 -6.26 -1.55 3.05
N TRP A 331 -6.41 -2.25 1.92
CA TRP A 331 -5.48 -3.31 1.55
C TRP A 331 -4.88 -3.07 0.17
N MET A 332 -3.85 -3.85 -0.16
CA MET A 332 -3.27 -3.92 -1.49
C MET A 332 -2.57 -5.27 -1.68
N CYS A 333 -2.49 -5.76 -2.91
CA CYS A 333 -1.75 -6.98 -3.21
C CYS A 333 -0.23 -6.74 -3.14
N ASP A 334 0.52 -7.81 -2.91
CA ASP A 334 1.99 -7.80 -2.81
C ASP A 334 2.64 -7.43 -4.14
N GLN A 335 2.07 -7.87 -5.27
CA GLN A 335 2.55 -7.50 -6.62
C GLN A 335 2.49 -5.99 -6.84
N GLY A 336 1.35 -5.36 -6.52
CA GLY A 336 1.19 -3.92 -6.60
C GLY A 336 2.08 -3.18 -5.60
N ARG A 337 2.36 -3.80 -4.45
CA ARG A 337 3.24 -3.23 -3.43
C ARG A 337 4.70 -3.20 -3.81
N LEU A 338 5.15 -4.18 -4.59
CA LEU A 338 6.54 -4.30 -5.03
C LEU A 338 6.79 -3.62 -6.38
N SER A 339 5.77 -3.05 -7.02
CA SER A 339 5.90 -2.40 -8.33
C SER A 339 6.72 -1.11 -8.30
N TYR A 340 6.95 -0.50 -7.13
CA TYR A 340 7.80 0.70 -7.02
C TYR A 340 9.27 0.45 -7.41
N LYS A 341 9.74 -0.81 -7.41
CA LYS A 341 11.12 -1.13 -7.75
C LYS A 341 11.50 -0.64 -9.15
N ALA A 342 10.57 -0.75 -10.10
CA ALA A 342 10.76 -0.26 -11.47
C ALA A 342 10.96 1.28 -11.54
N LEU A 343 10.55 2.02 -10.51
CA LEU A 343 10.75 3.48 -10.44
C LEU A 343 12.23 3.84 -10.13
N ASN A 344 12.97 2.89 -9.58
CA ASN A 344 14.36 3.08 -9.16
C ASN A 344 15.37 2.43 -10.10
N LEU A 345 14.99 1.34 -10.77
CA LEU A 345 15.88 0.54 -11.61
C LEU A 345 15.86 1.00 -13.06
N ASP A 346 17.01 0.91 -13.74
CA ASP A 346 17.16 1.05 -15.19
C ASP A 346 16.40 2.25 -15.78
N ARG A 347 16.52 3.43 -15.17
CA ARG A 347 15.83 4.64 -15.61
C ARG A 347 16.51 5.26 -16.81
N VAL A 348 15.73 5.74 -17.78
CA VAL A 348 16.24 6.61 -18.84
C VAL A 348 16.46 8.00 -18.23
N LEU A 349 17.73 8.42 -18.08
CA LEU A 349 18.09 9.66 -17.39
C LEU A 349 18.39 10.83 -18.33
N SER A 350 18.69 10.57 -19.59
CA SER A 350 19.05 11.58 -20.59
C SER A 350 18.46 11.22 -21.94
N ALA A 351 18.20 12.23 -22.76
CA ALA A 351 17.79 11.99 -24.15
C ALA A 351 18.94 11.40 -24.97
N SER A 352 18.60 10.67 -26.03
CA SER A 352 19.58 10.16 -27.00
C SER A 352 19.03 10.19 -28.42
N VAL A 353 19.93 10.34 -29.39
CA VAL A 353 19.64 10.30 -30.83
C VAL A 353 20.54 9.24 -31.46
N GLY A 354 19.97 8.45 -32.36
CA GLY A 354 20.62 7.30 -32.98
C GLY A 354 20.35 6.01 -32.21
N ARG A 355 20.30 4.89 -32.94
CA ARG A 355 20.01 3.58 -32.35
C ARG A 355 21.20 3.12 -31.50
N ARG A 356 20.96 2.88 -30.21
CA ARG A 356 22.00 2.35 -29.31
C ARG A 356 22.32 0.89 -29.57
N ALA A 357 21.38 0.11 -30.11
CA ALA A 357 21.61 -1.28 -30.50
C ALA A 357 22.72 -1.44 -31.56
N THR A 358 22.98 -0.39 -32.36
CA THR A 358 24.04 -0.37 -33.37
C THR A 358 25.35 0.28 -32.88
N GLN A 359 25.37 0.81 -31.65
CA GLN A 359 26.56 1.41 -31.05
C GLN A 359 27.42 0.35 -30.37
N ALA A 360 28.73 0.59 -30.30
CA ALA A 360 29.60 -0.25 -29.51
C ALA A 360 29.18 -0.21 -28.01
N PRO A 361 29.30 -1.32 -27.26
CA PRO A 361 29.08 -1.30 -25.82
C PRO A 361 29.88 -0.17 -25.15
N ASN A 362 29.27 0.56 -24.21
CA ASN A 362 29.84 1.72 -23.52
C ASN A 362 30.10 2.98 -24.37
N THR A 363 29.51 3.09 -25.57
CA THR A 363 29.53 4.35 -26.32
C THR A 363 28.74 5.42 -25.57
N VAL A 364 29.41 6.50 -25.15
CA VAL A 364 28.76 7.65 -24.52
C VAL A 364 28.15 8.52 -25.62
N SER A 365 26.81 8.56 -25.69
CA SER A 365 26.13 9.51 -26.55
C SER A 365 26.32 10.94 -26.00
N PRO A 366 26.52 11.95 -26.85
CA PRO A 366 26.64 13.34 -26.40
C PRO A 366 25.37 13.76 -25.66
N ALA A 367 25.55 14.51 -24.56
CA ALA A 367 24.43 15.06 -23.80
C ALA A 367 23.64 16.04 -24.69
N LEU A 368 22.35 15.77 -24.87
CA LEU A 368 21.44 16.60 -25.65
C LEU A 368 20.65 17.50 -24.69
N THR A 369 20.58 18.79 -25.00
CA THR A 369 19.63 19.65 -24.31
C THR A 369 18.20 19.23 -24.64
N ARG A 370 17.25 19.57 -23.77
CA ARG A 370 15.81 19.32 -23.98
C ARG A 370 15.31 19.85 -25.33
N VAL A 371 15.78 21.03 -25.73
CA VAL A 371 15.38 21.68 -26.99
C VAL A 371 15.95 20.92 -28.18
N GLU A 372 17.19 20.44 -28.12
CA GLU A 372 17.80 19.63 -29.18
C GLU A 372 17.11 18.28 -29.33
N ALA A 373 16.81 17.60 -28.21
CA ALA A 373 16.08 16.34 -28.21
C ALA A 373 14.68 16.49 -28.82
N ALA A 374 13.94 17.54 -28.45
CA ALA A 374 12.62 17.83 -29.01
C ALA A 374 12.70 18.18 -30.51
N LYS A 375 13.71 18.95 -30.93
CA LYS A 375 13.95 19.25 -32.35
C LYS A 375 14.30 18.00 -33.15
N ALA A 376 15.13 17.11 -32.62
CA ALA A 376 15.47 15.85 -33.29
C ALA A 376 14.23 14.95 -33.47
N ALA A 377 13.39 14.84 -32.43
CA ALA A 377 12.11 14.14 -32.53
C ALA A 377 11.18 14.78 -33.59
N ALA A 378 11.03 16.12 -33.56
CA ALA A 378 10.22 16.86 -34.52
C ALA A 378 10.71 16.66 -35.97
N GLN A 379 12.02 16.80 -36.21
CA GLN A 379 12.64 16.61 -37.53
C GLN A 379 12.41 15.22 -38.11
N GLN A 380 12.36 14.19 -37.26
CA GLN A 380 12.11 12.81 -37.72
C GLN A 380 10.61 12.52 -37.92
N LEU A 381 9.73 13.11 -37.10
CA LEU A 381 8.28 12.87 -37.20
C LEU A 381 7.61 13.70 -38.30
N GLN A 382 8.05 14.93 -38.52
CA GLN A 382 7.43 15.87 -39.46
C GLN A 382 7.30 15.36 -40.90
N PRO A 383 8.30 14.67 -41.50
CA PRO A 383 8.19 14.13 -42.86
C PRO A 383 7.12 13.04 -43.01
N LEU A 384 6.74 12.38 -41.91
CA LEU A 384 5.75 11.30 -41.90
C LEU A 384 4.38 11.78 -41.42
N ALA A 385 4.25 13.03 -40.98
CA ALA A 385 2.97 13.60 -40.54
C ALA A 385 1.95 13.62 -41.70
N GLY A 386 0.72 13.21 -41.42
CA GLY A 386 -0.37 13.07 -42.40
C GLY A 386 -0.23 11.87 -43.34
N THR A 387 0.85 11.09 -43.25
CA THR A 387 1.04 9.87 -44.04
C THR A 387 0.43 8.66 -43.34
N GLN A 388 0.08 7.61 -44.09
CA GLN A 388 -0.33 6.32 -43.52
C GLN A 388 0.85 5.44 -43.06
N GLN A 389 2.08 5.98 -43.13
CA GLN A 389 3.31 5.24 -42.78
C GLN A 389 3.76 5.51 -41.34
N LEU A 390 3.12 6.45 -40.63
CA LEU A 390 3.37 6.76 -39.23
C LEU A 390 2.37 6.04 -38.32
N ALA A 391 2.89 5.22 -37.41
CA ALA A 391 2.12 4.58 -36.37
C ALA A 391 2.36 5.27 -35.01
N VAL A 392 1.31 5.33 -34.19
CA VAL A 392 1.40 5.80 -32.79
C VAL A 392 1.10 4.64 -31.86
N LEU A 393 2.04 4.34 -30.96
CA LEU A 393 1.87 3.38 -29.87
C LEU A 393 1.56 4.14 -28.58
N ALA A 394 0.45 3.82 -27.93
CA ALA A 394 0.06 4.44 -26.67
C ALA A 394 0.00 3.39 -25.54
N SER A 395 0.77 3.62 -24.47
CA SER A 395 0.78 2.74 -23.30
C SER A 395 -0.28 3.17 -22.27
N PRO A 396 -1.18 2.27 -21.85
CA PRO A 396 -2.11 2.51 -20.75
C PRO A 396 -1.45 2.41 -19.36
N VAL A 397 -0.13 2.47 -19.29
CA VAL A 397 0.63 2.76 -18.07
C VAL A 397 0.78 4.28 -17.86
N CYS A 398 0.71 5.07 -18.94
CA CYS A 398 0.77 6.53 -18.91
C CYS A 398 -0.47 7.16 -18.27
N SER A 399 -0.31 8.36 -17.70
CA SER A 399 -1.40 9.10 -17.08
C SER A 399 -2.42 9.60 -18.10
N ASN A 400 -3.58 10.03 -17.63
CA ASN A 400 -4.58 10.65 -18.50
C ASN A 400 -4.03 11.91 -19.16
N GLU A 401 -3.20 12.68 -18.49
CA GLU A 401 -2.63 13.92 -19.00
C GLU A 401 -1.61 13.64 -20.09
N ASP A 402 -0.76 12.64 -19.89
CA ASP A 402 0.17 12.14 -20.90
C ASP A 402 -0.56 11.66 -22.15
N LEU A 403 -1.63 10.87 -21.97
CA LEU A 403 -2.44 10.34 -23.07
C LEU A 403 -3.26 11.44 -23.75
N LEU A 404 -3.86 12.37 -23.01
CA LEU A 404 -4.59 13.51 -23.56
C LEU A 404 -3.68 14.36 -24.45
N ALA A 405 -2.52 14.76 -23.92
CA ALA A 405 -1.54 15.55 -24.66
C ALA A 405 -1.03 14.79 -25.89
N GLY A 406 -0.52 13.57 -25.70
CA GLY A 406 0.10 12.79 -26.76
C GLY A 406 -0.86 12.39 -27.87
N LEU A 407 -2.09 12.00 -27.54
CA LEU A 407 -3.09 11.63 -28.55
C LEU A 407 -3.71 12.85 -29.23
N SER A 408 -3.86 13.98 -28.52
CA SER A 408 -4.26 15.25 -29.14
C SER A 408 -3.20 15.72 -30.14
N PHE A 409 -1.91 15.62 -29.80
CA PHE A 409 -0.80 15.91 -30.69
C PHE A 409 -0.74 14.95 -31.89
N ALA A 410 -0.90 13.65 -31.66
CA ALA A 410 -0.96 12.64 -32.71
C ALA A 410 -2.07 12.94 -33.72
N LYS A 411 -3.25 13.31 -33.24
CA LYS A 411 -4.39 13.64 -34.11
C LYS A 411 -4.18 14.96 -34.86
N ASN A 412 -3.90 16.04 -34.13
CA ASN A 412 -4.00 17.39 -34.67
C ASN A 412 -2.74 17.86 -35.39
N THR A 413 -1.56 17.34 -34.99
CA THR A 413 -0.27 17.76 -35.54
C THR A 413 0.33 16.67 -36.43
N LEU A 414 0.26 15.40 -36.03
CA LEU A 414 0.79 14.29 -36.83
C LEU A 414 -0.23 13.72 -37.83
N GLY A 415 -1.50 14.12 -37.78
CA GLY A 415 -2.54 13.69 -38.72
C GLY A 415 -2.92 12.21 -38.60
N VAL A 416 -2.73 11.59 -37.42
CA VAL A 416 -2.99 10.17 -37.18
C VAL A 416 -4.42 9.96 -36.68
N SER A 417 -5.14 8.99 -37.28
CA SER A 417 -6.50 8.59 -36.88
C SER A 417 -6.56 7.24 -36.15
N GLU A 418 -5.50 6.42 -36.28
CA GLU A 418 -5.40 5.08 -35.71
C GLU A 418 -4.26 5.01 -34.69
N VAL A 419 -4.54 4.48 -33.50
CA VAL A 419 -3.57 4.38 -32.40
C VAL A 419 -3.48 2.92 -31.97
N TYR A 420 -2.27 2.39 -31.94
CA TYR A 420 -2.00 1.03 -31.51
C TYR A 420 -1.84 0.97 -30.00
N VAL A 421 -2.51 -0.01 -29.38
CA VAL A 421 -2.56 -0.09 -27.92
C VAL A 421 -1.42 -0.94 -27.38
N GLY A 422 -0.49 -0.32 -26.67
CA GLY A 422 0.57 -1.03 -25.94
C GLY A 422 0.12 -1.51 -24.57
N GLY A 423 1.05 -1.47 -23.62
CA GLY A 423 0.82 -1.83 -22.23
C GLY A 423 1.32 -3.22 -21.88
N ARG A 424 1.35 -3.54 -20.59
CA ARG A 424 1.85 -4.81 -20.06
C ARG A 424 0.92 -5.97 -20.43
N PRO A 425 1.46 -7.20 -20.54
CA PRO A 425 0.65 -8.40 -20.75
C PRO A 425 -0.39 -8.59 -19.66
N GLN A 426 -1.42 -9.38 -19.97
CA GLN A 426 -2.33 -9.90 -18.96
C GLN A 426 -1.54 -10.74 -17.95
N GLY A 427 -1.92 -10.67 -16.68
CA GLY A 427 -1.33 -11.47 -15.61
C GLY A 427 -2.39 -12.16 -14.76
N ALA A 428 -1.96 -12.71 -13.62
CA ALA A 428 -2.86 -13.38 -12.69
C ALA A 428 -3.90 -12.43 -12.09
N ALA A 429 -5.14 -12.89 -11.97
CA ALA A 429 -6.21 -12.23 -11.25
C ALA A 429 -6.62 -13.06 -10.02
N ASP A 430 -7.35 -12.45 -9.09
CA ASP A 430 -7.93 -13.16 -7.96
C ASP A 430 -9.36 -12.69 -7.67
N HIS A 431 -9.94 -13.29 -6.63
CA HIS A 431 -11.30 -13.00 -6.20
C HIS A 431 -11.44 -11.68 -5.41
N TYR A 432 -10.35 -10.93 -5.21
CA TYR A 432 -10.32 -9.79 -4.29
C TYR A 432 -9.86 -8.46 -4.95
N LEU A 433 -8.56 -8.17 -5.00
CA LEU A 433 -8.03 -6.92 -5.53
C LEU A 433 -7.26 -7.08 -6.84
N MET A 434 -6.69 -8.26 -7.13
CA MET A 434 -5.86 -8.43 -8.30
C MET A 434 -6.69 -8.59 -9.56
N THR A 435 -6.41 -7.77 -10.56
CA THR A 435 -7.04 -7.84 -11.89
C THR A 435 -6.05 -8.41 -12.91
N ALA A 436 -6.58 -9.04 -13.95
CA ALA A 436 -5.76 -9.63 -15.01
C ALA A 436 -5.02 -8.54 -15.80
N ASP A 437 -5.71 -7.43 -16.10
CA ASP A 437 -5.12 -6.31 -16.82
C ASP A 437 -4.10 -5.57 -15.93
N LYS A 438 -2.82 -5.68 -16.28
CA LYS A 438 -1.70 -5.10 -15.53
C LYS A 438 -1.42 -3.63 -15.86
N ASN A 439 -2.38 -2.96 -16.50
CA ASN A 439 -2.31 -1.57 -16.90
C ASN A 439 -3.25 -0.70 -16.06
N PRO A 440 -2.74 0.30 -15.32
CA PRO A 440 -3.55 1.11 -14.42
C PRO A 440 -4.56 2.02 -15.13
N ASN A 441 -4.38 2.31 -16.42
CA ASN A 441 -5.11 3.36 -17.12
C ASN A 441 -5.70 2.92 -18.47
N ARG A 442 -6.01 1.63 -18.64
CA ARG A 442 -6.60 1.14 -19.90
C ARG A 442 -7.94 1.80 -20.22
N LYS A 443 -8.79 1.97 -19.20
CA LYS A 443 -10.05 2.70 -19.34
C LYS A 443 -9.84 4.17 -19.70
N GLY A 444 -8.80 4.80 -19.15
CA GLY A 444 -8.46 6.19 -19.49
C GLY A 444 -8.08 6.31 -20.96
N LEU A 445 -7.24 5.41 -21.47
CA LEU A 445 -6.90 5.36 -22.90
C LEU A 445 -8.15 5.19 -23.79
N GLU A 446 -9.06 4.28 -23.43
CA GLU A 446 -10.32 4.06 -24.16
C GLU A 446 -11.20 5.32 -24.19
N PHE A 447 -11.39 5.98 -23.04
CA PHE A 447 -12.19 7.19 -22.92
C PHE A 447 -11.59 8.34 -23.73
N ILE A 448 -10.28 8.55 -23.61
CA ILE A 448 -9.57 9.61 -24.32
C ILE A 448 -9.61 9.37 -25.84
N ALA A 449 -9.35 8.14 -26.30
CA ALA A 449 -9.39 7.81 -27.72
C ALA A 449 -10.80 8.05 -28.30
N LYS A 450 -11.85 7.61 -27.60
CA LYS A 450 -13.25 7.86 -27.98
C LYS A 450 -13.56 9.36 -28.03
N GLY A 451 -13.21 10.12 -27.00
CA GLY A 451 -13.45 11.57 -26.94
C GLY A 451 -12.71 12.36 -28.02
N LEU A 452 -11.53 11.89 -28.42
CA LEU A 452 -10.76 12.45 -29.54
C LEU A 452 -11.18 11.87 -30.90
N GLY A 453 -12.10 10.91 -31.00
CA GLY A 453 -12.48 10.27 -32.26
C GLY A 453 -11.34 9.49 -32.92
N LEU A 454 -10.47 8.87 -32.12
CA LEU A 454 -9.38 8.02 -32.56
C LEU A 454 -9.80 6.55 -32.54
N THR A 455 -9.32 5.77 -33.50
CA THR A 455 -9.58 4.33 -33.55
C THR A 455 -8.45 3.58 -32.87
N LEU A 456 -8.76 2.82 -31.82
CA LEU A 456 -7.79 1.94 -31.18
C LEU A 456 -7.61 0.65 -31.99
N LYS A 457 -6.35 0.29 -32.27
CA LYS A 457 -5.96 -0.92 -32.98
C LYS A 457 -5.24 -1.90 -32.04
N PRO A 458 -5.40 -3.22 -32.24
CA PRO A 458 -4.61 -4.24 -31.55
C PRO A 458 -3.12 -4.04 -31.76
N PHE A 459 -2.31 -4.46 -30.78
CA PHE A 459 -0.86 -4.35 -30.85
C PHE A 459 -0.26 -5.18 -32.00
N GLU A 460 -0.87 -6.32 -32.31
CA GLU A 460 -0.41 -7.28 -33.32
C GLU A 460 -0.43 -6.67 -34.73
N ASP A 461 -1.36 -5.76 -35.01
CA ASP A 461 -1.45 -5.05 -36.28
C ASP A 461 -0.24 -4.11 -36.48
N LEU A 462 0.28 -3.53 -35.39
CA LEU A 462 1.51 -2.74 -35.43
C LEU A 462 2.71 -3.61 -35.82
N VAL A 463 2.82 -4.79 -35.20
CA VAL A 463 3.91 -5.74 -35.48
C VAL A 463 3.88 -6.17 -36.95
N SER A 464 2.69 -6.51 -37.46
CA SER A 464 2.46 -6.84 -38.86
C SER A 464 2.80 -5.66 -39.80
N GLY A 465 2.42 -4.44 -39.42
CA GLY A 465 2.72 -3.22 -40.17
C GLY A 465 4.22 -2.91 -40.27
N LEU A 466 4.97 -3.10 -39.18
CA LEU A 466 6.43 -2.95 -39.14
C LEU A 466 7.12 -4.05 -39.96
N ASN A 467 6.67 -5.29 -39.82
CA ASN A 467 7.28 -6.42 -40.53
C ASN A 467 7.07 -6.39 -42.04
N SER A 468 5.93 -5.87 -42.49
CA SER A 468 5.61 -5.68 -43.91
C SER A 468 6.23 -4.42 -44.53
N GLY A 469 6.82 -3.53 -43.72
CA GLY A 469 7.33 -2.24 -44.19
C GLY A 469 6.24 -1.19 -44.49
N LYS A 470 4.97 -1.49 -44.17
CA LYS A 470 3.87 -0.52 -44.26
C LYS A 470 4.05 0.63 -43.27
N VAL A 471 4.54 0.32 -42.07
CA VAL A 471 4.88 1.30 -41.03
C VAL A 471 6.37 1.62 -41.14
N LYS A 472 6.69 2.87 -41.50
CA LYS A 472 8.07 3.38 -41.59
C LYS A 472 8.45 4.24 -40.40
N GLY A 473 7.46 4.86 -39.74
CA GLY A 473 7.65 5.68 -38.55
C GLY A 473 6.86 5.14 -37.37
N LEU A 474 7.47 5.14 -36.19
CA LEU A 474 6.83 4.82 -34.93
C LEU A 474 7.03 5.95 -33.93
N TYR A 475 5.95 6.45 -33.36
CA TYR A 475 5.97 7.32 -32.19
C TYR A 475 5.35 6.59 -31.00
N ALA A 476 6.13 6.33 -29.95
CA ALA A 476 5.68 5.61 -28.77
C ALA A 476 5.59 6.52 -27.55
N ILE A 477 4.39 6.59 -26.96
CA ILE A 477 4.10 7.23 -25.68
C ILE A 477 4.05 6.12 -24.63
N GLY A 478 5.18 5.90 -23.95
CA GLY A 478 5.43 4.69 -23.17
C GLY A 478 5.91 3.53 -24.04
N THR A 479 6.62 2.59 -23.41
CA THR A 479 7.34 1.50 -24.09
C THR A 479 6.92 0.11 -23.64
N GLU A 480 5.89 0.00 -22.80
CA GLU A 480 5.33 -1.29 -22.40
C GLU A 480 4.57 -1.95 -23.55
N VAL A 481 4.78 -3.26 -23.73
CA VAL A 481 4.17 -4.04 -24.80
C VAL A 481 3.54 -5.33 -24.26
N PRO A 482 2.41 -5.79 -24.85
CA PRO A 482 1.62 -6.89 -24.30
C PRO A 482 2.19 -8.27 -24.65
N GLY A 483 3.20 -8.34 -25.53
CA GLY A 483 3.87 -9.56 -25.95
C GLY A 483 5.35 -9.58 -25.59
N ASP A 484 6.11 -10.35 -26.36
CA ASP A 484 7.57 -10.45 -26.20
C ASP A 484 8.25 -9.14 -26.60
N ALA A 485 8.83 -8.45 -25.61
CA ALA A 485 9.53 -7.18 -25.79
C ALA A 485 10.80 -7.31 -26.66
N ALA A 486 11.47 -8.46 -26.67
CA ALA A 486 12.62 -8.70 -27.53
C ALA A 486 12.20 -8.89 -28.99
N ALA A 487 11.14 -9.68 -29.23
CA ALA A 487 10.57 -9.85 -30.57
C ALA A 487 10.04 -8.52 -31.13
N PHE A 488 9.37 -7.71 -30.29
CA PHE A 488 8.91 -6.40 -30.73
C PHE A 488 10.06 -5.44 -31.02
N ALA A 489 11.14 -5.46 -30.23
CA ALA A 489 12.32 -4.66 -30.53
C ALA A 489 12.89 -4.98 -31.92
N GLN A 490 12.92 -6.26 -32.33
CA GLN A 490 13.35 -6.64 -33.68
C GLN A 490 12.43 -6.11 -34.78
N ALA A 491 11.11 -6.09 -34.55
CA ALA A 491 10.15 -5.49 -35.48
C ALA A 491 10.32 -3.96 -35.56
N ALA A 492 10.45 -3.30 -34.40
CA ALA A 492 10.64 -1.85 -34.31
C ALA A 492 11.96 -1.38 -34.96
N ALA A 493 13.01 -2.22 -34.96
CA ALA A 493 14.27 -1.93 -35.62
C ALA A 493 14.14 -1.72 -37.15
N LYS A 494 13.05 -2.21 -37.76
CA LYS A 494 12.75 -2.05 -39.18
C LYS A 494 12.18 -0.67 -39.52
N ALA A 495 11.63 0.06 -38.55
CA ALA A 495 11.13 1.41 -38.76
C ALA A 495 12.29 2.38 -39.03
N GLU A 496 12.20 3.16 -40.11
CA GLU A 496 13.18 4.20 -40.46
C GLU A 496 13.26 5.27 -39.36
N VAL A 497 12.13 5.59 -38.74
CA VAL A 497 12.00 6.53 -37.62
C VAL A 497 11.35 5.82 -36.43
N PHE A 498 11.96 5.92 -35.25
CA PHE A 498 11.36 5.47 -34.00
C PHE A 498 11.65 6.44 -32.85
N VAL A 499 10.65 7.28 -32.51
CA VAL A 499 10.71 8.20 -31.37
C VAL A 499 10.00 7.56 -30.18
N ALA A 500 10.71 7.37 -29.07
CA ALA A 500 10.17 6.72 -27.87
C ALA A 500 10.27 7.65 -26.65
N GLN A 501 9.14 7.88 -25.99
CA GLN A 501 9.11 8.44 -24.64
C GLN A 501 9.09 7.29 -23.64
N ALA A 502 10.16 7.16 -22.84
CA ALA A 502 10.40 5.94 -22.06
C ALA A 502 10.86 6.23 -20.63
N MET A 503 10.26 5.54 -19.66
CA MET A 503 10.62 5.62 -18.24
C MET A 503 11.86 4.79 -17.92
N ASN A 504 11.93 3.57 -18.47
CA ASN A 504 12.99 2.60 -18.23
C ASN A 504 13.68 2.17 -19.52
N GLU A 505 14.94 1.79 -19.37
CA GLU A 505 15.72 1.15 -20.41
C GLU A 505 15.22 -0.26 -20.70
N SER A 506 15.24 -0.63 -21.98
CA SER A 506 14.79 -1.94 -22.45
C SER A 506 15.40 -2.27 -23.81
N SER A 507 15.19 -3.50 -24.27
CA SER A 507 15.48 -3.90 -25.65
C SER A 507 14.81 -2.98 -26.68
N LEU A 508 13.64 -2.42 -26.35
CA LEU A 508 12.90 -1.54 -27.23
C LEU A 508 13.52 -0.13 -27.30
N THR A 509 13.90 0.47 -26.16
CA THR A 509 14.56 1.79 -26.15
C THR A 509 15.94 1.76 -26.81
N ALA A 510 16.56 0.59 -26.94
CA ALA A 510 17.81 0.43 -27.69
C ALA A 510 17.63 0.59 -29.22
N GLN A 511 16.42 0.36 -29.74
CA GLN A 511 16.10 0.42 -31.17
C GLN A 511 15.57 1.78 -31.63
N ALA A 512 15.22 2.65 -30.69
CA ALA A 512 14.72 3.99 -30.97
C ALA A 512 15.79 4.86 -31.64
N THR A 513 15.37 5.64 -32.63
CA THR A 513 16.19 6.67 -33.29
C THR A 513 16.23 7.96 -32.46
N VAL A 514 15.22 8.19 -31.61
CA VAL A 514 15.24 9.20 -30.54
C VAL A 514 14.61 8.62 -29.28
N VAL A 515 15.32 8.67 -28.15
CA VAL A 515 14.76 8.36 -26.83
C VAL A 515 14.60 9.65 -26.04
N LEU A 516 13.41 9.87 -25.51
CA LEU A 516 13.06 10.97 -24.64
C LEU A 516 12.79 10.41 -23.22
N PRO A 517 13.54 10.85 -22.19
CA PRO A 517 13.40 10.31 -20.85
C PRO A 517 12.06 10.74 -20.25
N ALA A 518 11.17 9.78 -20.00
CA ALA A 518 9.86 10.03 -19.41
C ALA A 518 9.91 9.89 -17.89
N SER A 519 9.21 10.78 -17.18
CA SER A 519 9.08 10.69 -15.74
C SER A 519 8.16 9.55 -15.33
N ALA A 520 8.41 8.97 -14.16
CA ALA A 520 7.45 8.08 -13.54
C ALA A 520 6.20 8.86 -13.09
N HIS A 521 5.06 8.17 -12.94
CA HIS A 521 3.85 8.78 -12.37
C HIS A 521 4.09 9.41 -10.99
N ILE A 522 5.04 8.91 -10.20
CA ILE A 522 5.35 9.46 -8.86
C ILE A 522 6.21 10.73 -8.90
N GLU A 523 6.77 11.05 -10.07
CA GLU A 523 7.62 12.22 -10.31
C GLU A 523 6.83 13.40 -10.92
N ASP A 524 5.54 13.18 -11.18
CA ASP A 524 4.59 14.15 -11.69
C ASP A 524 3.28 14.07 -10.90
N GLU A 525 2.37 15.02 -11.14
CA GLU A 525 0.97 14.87 -10.75
C GLU A 525 0.12 14.50 -11.97
N GLY A 526 -1.03 13.86 -11.73
CA GLY A 526 -1.89 13.44 -12.82
C GLY A 526 -3.03 12.57 -12.35
N SER A 527 -3.66 11.89 -13.29
CA SER A 527 -4.78 11.02 -13.01
C SER A 527 -4.74 9.70 -13.80
N PHE A 528 -5.38 8.69 -13.22
CA PHE A 528 -5.67 7.41 -13.87
C PHE A 528 -7.16 7.10 -13.78
N VAL A 529 -7.68 6.32 -14.70
CA VAL A 529 -9.01 5.73 -14.66
C VAL A 529 -8.87 4.24 -14.41
N GLN A 530 -9.38 3.78 -13.26
CA GLN A 530 -9.38 2.35 -12.94
C GLN A 530 -10.46 1.62 -13.76
N GLN A 531 -10.44 0.28 -13.74
CA GLN A 531 -11.31 -0.58 -14.53
C GLN A 531 -12.84 -0.28 -14.43
N ASP A 532 -13.33 0.22 -13.28
CA ASP A 532 -14.76 0.54 -13.09
C ASP A 532 -15.07 2.02 -13.41
N GLY A 533 -14.14 2.76 -14.02
CA GLY A 533 -14.37 4.11 -14.53
C GLY A 533 -14.15 5.26 -13.54
N ILE A 534 -13.68 4.97 -12.32
CA ILE A 534 -13.33 5.96 -11.29
C ILE A 534 -12.00 6.62 -11.65
N VAL A 535 -12.05 7.93 -11.84
CA VAL A 535 -10.86 8.76 -12.06
C VAL A 535 -10.21 9.08 -10.71
N GLN A 536 -8.91 8.83 -10.60
CA GLN A 536 -8.12 8.99 -9.38
C GLN A 536 -6.94 9.91 -9.62
N ARG A 537 -6.76 10.92 -8.75
CA ARG A 537 -5.60 11.81 -8.80
C ARG A 537 -4.43 11.24 -7.98
N PHE A 538 -3.24 11.24 -8.56
CA PHE A 538 -1.98 11.05 -7.85
C PHE A 538 -1.20 12.37 -7.78
N ARG A 539 -0.34 12.49 -6.77
CA ARG A 539 0.49 13.68 -6.55
C ARG A 539 1.95 13.36 -6.81
N LYS A 540 2.69 14.41 -7.17
CA LYS A 540 4.13 14.38 -7.29
C LYS A 540 4.75 14.15 -5.92
N ALA A 541 5.58 13.12 -5.81
CA ALA A 541 6.34 12.85 -4.60
C ALA A 541 7.66 13.62 -4.60
N TYR A 542 8.45 13.47 -5.67
CA TYR A 542 9.77 14.07 -5.80
C TYR A 542 10.03 14.54 -7.23
N PRO A 543 11.03 15.42 -7.46
CA PRO A 543 11.42 15.82 -8.81
C PRO A 543 11.90 14.64 -9.65
N SER A 544 11.63 14.69 -10.97
CA SER A 544 12.05 13.68 -11.93
C SER A 544 13.56 13.42 -11.90
N LYS A 545 13.97 12.17 -12.14
CA LYS A 545 15.37 11.78 -12.18
C LYS A 545 16.06 12.25 -13.47
N GLY A 546 17.28 12.74 -13.35
CA GLY A 546 18.06 13.23 -14.49
C GLY A 546 17.31 14.33 -15.26
N GLU A 547 17.22 14.17 -16.57
CA GLU A 547 16.51 15.08 -17.47
C GLU A 547 15.09 14.62 -17.81
N ALA A 548 14.58 13.60 -17.10
CA ALA A 548 13.26 13.07 -17.36
C ALA A 548 12.17 14.15 -17.17
N LEU A 549 11.19 14.14 -18.06
CA LEU A 549 10.02 15.01 -18.02
C LEU A 549 8.75 14.17 -18.18
N PRO A 550 7.59 14.66 -17.70
CA PRO A 550 6.31 14.05 -18.04
C PRO A 550 6.11 13.95 -19.55
N ASN A 551 5.39 12.93 -20.02
CA ASN A 551 5.20 12.73 -21.45
C ASN A 551 4.46 13.91 -22.07
N TRP A 552 3.45 14.46 -21.38
CA TRP A 552 2.74 15.66 -21.83
C TRP A 552 3.66 16.87 -22.04
N ARG A 553 4.75 16.97 -21.25
CA ARG A 553 5.72 18.05 -21.38
C ARG A 553 6.62 17.83 -22.59
N TRP A 554 7.07 16.59 -22.85
CA TRP A 554 7.78 16.27 -24.09
C TRP A 554 6.92 16.54 -25.32
N VAL A 555 5.64 16.22 -25.27
CA VAL A 555 4.68 16.54 -26.34
C VAL A 555 4.62 18.05 -26.59
N ALA A 556 4.57 18.87 -25.54
CA ALA A 556 4.58 20.33 -25.67
C ALA A 556 5.88 20.85 -26.32
N GLU A 557 7.05 20.33 -25.93
CA GLU A 557 8.33 20.73 -26.51
C GLU A 557 8.47 20.30 -27.98
N ILE A 558 8.01 19.09 -28.35
CA ILE A 558 7.99 18.63 -29.74
C ILE A 558 7.02 19.48 -30.57
N SER A 559 5.81 19.73 -30.05
CA SER A 559 4.81 20.57 -30.71
C SER A 559 5.36 21.96 -31.00
N LYS A 560 6.05 22.56 -30.01
CA LYS A 560 6.73 23.85 -30.17
C LYS A 560 7.82 23.79 -31.25
N ALA A 561 8.61 22.73 -31.29
CA ALA A 561 9.62 22.54 -32.33
C ALA A 561 9.01 22.36 -33.74
N MET A 562 7.77 21.88 -33.83
CA MET A 562 6.98 21.80 -35.08
C MET A 562 6.19 23.09 -35.39
N GLY A 563 6.36 24.16 -34.62
CA GLY A 563 5.71 25.45 -34.85
C GLY A 563 4.32 25.60 -34.24
N ALA A 564 3.84 24.63 -33.45
CA ALA A 564 2.57 24.73 -32.75
C ALA A 564 2.74 25.49 -31.41
N ALA A 565 1.79 26.37 -31.09
CA ALA A 565 1.76 27.07 -29.81
C ALA A 565 1.05 26.21 -28.76
N GLN A 566 1.81 25.61 -27.85
CA GLN A 566 1.26 24.90 -26.68
C GLN A 566 1.93 25.44 -25.41
N ALA A 567 1.14 25.89 -24.44
CA ALA A 567 1.64 26.55 -23.22
C ALA A 567 1.09 25.89 -21.94
N TRP A 568 1.22 24.57 -21.82
CA TRP A 568 0.90 23.86 -20.57
C TRP A 568 2.04 24.01 -19.56
N ASN A 569 1.74 24.48 -18.35
CA ASN A 569 2.72 24.61 -17.28
C ASN A 569 2.58 23.50 -16.22
N SER A 570 1.44 22.80 -16.20
CA SER A 570 1.15 21.71 -15.28
C SER A 570 0.26 20.65 -15.92
N ALA A 571 0.26 19.44 -15.36
CA ALA A 571 -0.67 18.38 -15.75
C ALA A 571 -2.15 18.81 -15.58
N ARG A 572 -2.43 19.67 -14.58
CA ARG A 572 -3.76 20.27 -14.39
C ARG A 572 -4.20 21.15 -15.57
N ASP A 573 -3.27 21.88 -16.20
CA ASP A 573 -3.57 22.69 -17.38
C ASP A 573 -3.94 21.79 -18.56
N VAL A 574 -3.16 20.72 -18.77
CA VAL A 574 -3.43 19.70 -19.79
C VAL A 574 -4.83 19.10 -19.59
N PHE A 575 -5.13 18.67 -18.36
CA PHE A 575 -6.42 18.08 -18.04
C PHE A 575 -7.56 19.06 -18.28
N ARG A 576 -7.47 20.30 -17.78
CA ARG A 576 -8.53 21.30 -17.96
C ARG A 576 -8.82 21.63 -19.42
N GLU A 577 -7.78 21.77 -20.22
CA GLU A 577 -7.94 22.10 -21.64
C GLU A 577 -8.55 20.94 -22.43
N LEU A 578 -8.01 19.73 -22.23
CA LEU A 578 -8.30 18.59 -23.10
C LEU A 578 -9.41 17.67 -22.59
N ALA A 579 -9.67 17.61 -21.27
CA ALA A 579 -10.67 16.72 -20.69
C ALA A 579 -12.11 17.08 -21.12
N SER A 580 -12.36 18.32 -21.55
CA SER A 580 -13.66 18.75 -22.08
C SER A 580 -14.13 17.92 -23.30
N LYS A 581 -13.19 17.26 -23.99
CA LYS A 581 -13.45 16.36 -25.13
C LYS A 581 -13.86 14.95 -24.69
N VAL A 582 -13.74 14.62 -23.40
CA VAL A 582 -13.98 13.29 -22.84
C VAL A 582 -15.15 13.38 -21.85
N ALA A 583 -16.33 12.92 -22.26
CA ALA A 583 -17.55 13.05 -21.47
C ALA A 583 -17.44 12.38 -20.09
N GLU A 584 -16.72 11.27 -20.02
CA GLU A 584 -16.48 10.49 -18.80
C GLU A 584 -15.66 11.25 -17.74
N PHE A 585 -14.98 12.35 -18.11
CA PHE A 585 -14.23 13.20 -17.19
C PHE A 585 -15.05 14.37 -16.60
N ALA A 586 -16.30 14.57 -17.05
CA ALA A 586 -17.10 15.73 -16.67
C ALA A 586 -17.37 15.84 -15.15
N SER A 587 -17.51 14.71 -14.45
CA SER A 587 -17.76 14.68 -13.00
C SER A 587 -16.50 14.72 -12.14
N PHE A 588 -15.31 14.72 -12.74
CA PHE A 588 -14.06 14.67 -11.99
C PHE A 588 -13.67 16.04 -11.44
N ASN A 589 -13.55 16.14 -10.11
CA ASN A 589 -13.10 17.36 -9.45
C ASN A 589 -11.62 17.26 -9.04
N TRP A 590 -10.74 17.86 -9.85
CA TRP A 590 -9.29 17.86 -9.61
C TRP A 590 -8.88 18.22 -8.18
N GLU A 591 -9.55 19.19 -7.54
CA GLU A 591 -9.18 19.66 -6.20
C GLU A 591 -9.59 18.71 -5.08
N GLN A 592 -10.63 17.90 -5.30
CA GLN A 592 -11.20 17.02 -4.27
C GLN A 592 -10.79 15.55 -4.45
N SER A 593 -10.25 15.18 -5.62
CA SER A 593 -9.97 13.78 -5.99
C SER A 593 -8.72 13.16 -5.37
N SER A 594 -7.98 13.89 -4.53
CA SER A 594 -6.88 13.35 -3.71
C SER A 594 -6.72 14.18 -2.44
N PRO A 595 -6.36 13.57 -1.29
CA PRO A 595 -6.07 14.33 -0.07
C PRO A 595 -5.11 15.50 -0.35
N PRO A 596 -5.22 16.62 0.40
CA PRO A 596 -4.35 17.77 0.19
C PRO A 596 -2.89 17.35 0.21
N ASP A 597 -2.09 17.95 -0.66
CA ASP A 597 -0.64 17.85 -0.51
C ASP A 597 -0.27 18.53 0.80
N ARG A 598 0.62 17.91 1.55
CA ARG A 598 1.18 18.55 2.73
C ARG A 598 2.69 18.39 2.62
N GLU A 599 3.29 19.27 1.82
CA GLU A 599 4.73 19.48 1.63
C GLU A 599 5.41 19.95 2.94
N LYS A 600 5.22 19.25 4.05
CA LYS A 600 5.96 19.52 5.29
C LYS A 600 6.98 18.40 5.47
N PRO A 601 8.30 18.69 5.37
CA PRO A 601 9.35 17.74 5.70
C PRO A 601 9.15 17.16 7.10
N GLY A 602 9.40 15.86 7.28
CA GLY A 602 9.24 15.19 8.57
C GLY A 602 7.79 14.86 8.94
N ILE A 603 6.83 15.14 8.07
CA ILE A 603 5.45 14.70 8.26
C ILE A 603 5.24 13.37 7.53
N ASN A 604 5.49 12.26 8.22
CA ASN A 604 5.12 10.95 7.70
C ASN A 604 3.70 10.62 8.18
N PRO A 605 2.69 10.53 7.28
CA PRO A 605 1.40 9.96 7.64
C PRO A 605 1.68 8.52 8.03
N ILE A 606 1.60 8.28 9.33
CA ILE A 606 1.48 6.95 9.91
C ILE A 606 0.38 6.22 9.11
N PRO A 607 0.50 4.92 8.76
CA PRO A 607 -0.46 4.23 7.91
C PRO A 607 -1.87 4.29 8.50
N THR A 608 -2.60 5.30 8.09
CA THR A 608 -3.96 5.63 8.49
C THR A 608 -4.99 4.68 7.90
N GLY A 609 -4.52 3.60 7.27
CA GLY A 609 -5.38 2.65 6.59
C GLY A 609 -5.26 1.19 6.94
N ALA A 610 -4.16 0.73 7.52
CA ALA A 610 -3.98 -0.71 7.74
C ALA A 610 -3.88 -1.10 9.21
N ASP A 611 -3.56 -0.17 10.11
CA ASP A 611 -3.57 -0.41 11.55
C ASP A 611 -4.79 0.21 12.27
N GLY A 612 -5.66 0.90 11.51
CA GLY A 612 -6.91 1.52 11.94
C GLY A 612 -6.79 2.94 12.54
N ARG A 613 -5.61 3.58 12.54
CA ARG A 613 -5.44 4.95 13.09
C ARG A 613 -6.19 6.02 12.26
N PRO A 614 -6.81 7.05 12.90
CA PRO A 614 -7.33 8.22 12.18
C PRO A 614 -6.22 8.95 11.41
N PRO A 615 -6.51 9.61 10.26
CA PRO A 615 -5.60 10.47 9.52
C PRO A 615 -4.76 11.35 10.46
N GLY A 616 -3.50 10.99 10.64
CA GLY A 616 -2.63 11.58 11.64
C GLY A 616 -1.20 11.59 11.15
N TYR A 617 -0.65 12.78 11.12
CA TYR A 617 0.74 13.04 10.81
C TYR A 617 1.52 13.05 12.12
N ARG A 618 2.68 12.40 12.17
CA ARG A 618 3.62 12.69 13.25
C ARG A 618 4.21 14.06 12.94
N GLU A 619 3.70 15.10 13.58
CA GLU A 619 4.48 16.32 13.73
C GLU A 619 5.63 15.94 14.66
N PHE A 620 6.86 15.85 14.14
CA PHE A 620 8.01 16.04 15.02
C PHE A 620 7.80 17.41 15.63
N GLY A 621 7.42 17.45 16.91
CA GLY A 621 7.23 18.71 17.61
C GLY A 621 8.44 19.61 17.39
N THR A 622 8.24 20.92 17.48
CA THR A 622 9.33 21.90 17.53
C THR A 622 10.48 21.32 18.37
N PRO A 623 11.75 21.39 17.90
CA PRO A 623 12.87 20.88 18.66
C PRO A 623 12.72 21.34 20.09
N ARG A 624 12.51 20.42 21.03
CA ARG A 624 12.56 20.80 22.44
C ARG A 624 13.97 21.33 22.61
N VAL A 625 14.09 22.63 22.87
CA VAL A 625 15.34 23.26 23.26
C VAL A 625 15.86 22.40 24.40
N ARG A 626 16.93 21.64 24.14
CA ARG A 626 17.61 20.90 25.19
C ARG A 626 18.14 21.98 26.12
N GLY A 627 17.45 22.19 27.23
CA GLY A 627 18.07 22.82 28.39
C GLY A 627 19.31 22.00 28.70
N ILE A 628 20.45 22.67 28.70
CA ILE A 628 21.76 22.15 29.07
C ILE A 628 21.68 21.53 30.46
#